data_AF-A0A9E2CGX4-F1
#
_entry.id   AF-A0A9E2CGX4-F1
#
_cell.length_a   1.000
_cell.length_b   1.000
_cell.length_c   1.000
_cell.angle_alpha   90.00
_cell.angle_beta   90.00
_cell.angle_gamma   90.00
#
_symmetry.space_group_name_H-M   'P 1'
#
loop_
_entity.id
_entity.type
_entity.pdbx_description
1 polymer ?
#
loop_
_entity_poly.entity_id
_entity_poly.type
_entity_poly.pdbx_seq_one_letter_code
_entity_poly.pdbx_strand_id
1 'polypeptide(L)'
;AGGIGWAVLLIMAMLGGGMVPLIVMPGWMQTLSHVSPVKWAIVAMEGAIWRNFTLPEMLFPCGILLGVGVVCFAIGVRTFSWTQEG
;
A
#
# COMPACT_ATOMS: atom_id res chain seq x y z
N ALA A 1 21.71 3.43 3.96
CA ALA A 1 20.54 2.54 3.83
C ALA A 1 19.20 3.26 4.08
N GLY A 2 19.03 4.07 5.13
CA GLY A 2 17.73 4.68 5.47
C GLY A 2 17.09 5.63 4.44
N GLY A 3 17.89 6.34 3.63
CA GLY A 3 17.36 7.32 2.67
C GLY A 3 16.58 6.73 1.49
N ILE A 4 16.96 5.54 1.01
CA ILE A 4 16.28 4.87 -0.11
C ILE A 4 14.88 4.43 0.30
N GLY A 5 14.74 3.85 1.50
CA GLY A 5 13.43 3.44 2.02
C GLY A 5 12.47 4.64 2.09
N TRP A 6 12.95 5.78 2.58
CA TRP A 6 12.18 7.02 2.61
C TRP A 6 11.76 7.50 1.22
N ALA A 7 12.68 7.52 0.25
CA ALA A 7 12.36 7.93 -1.12
C ALA A 7 11.30 7.03 -1.76
N VAL A 8 11.40 5.71 -1.57
CA VAL A 8 10.40 4.75 -2.06
C VAL A 8 9.04 5.00 -1.41
N LEU A 9 8.99 5.22 -0.10
CA LEU A 9 7.75 5.52 0.63
C LEU A 9 7.11 6.83 0.15
N LEU A 10 7.91 7.86 -0.14
CA LEU A 10 7.42 9.12 -0.69
C LEU A 10 6.77 8.93 -2.06
N ILE A 11 7.42 8.20 -2.98
CA ILE A 11 6.87 7.90 -4.31
C ILE A 11 5.56 7.11 -4.16
N MET A 12 5.54 6.10 -3.29
CA MET A 12 4.33 5.32 -3.00
C MET A 12 3.20 6.19 -2.44
N ALA A 13 3.52 7.15 -1.57
CA ALA A 13 2.54 8.08 -1.02
C ALA A 13 1.99 9.05 -2.08
N MET A 14 2.83 9.56 -2.97
CA MET A 14 2.40 10.42 -4.08
C MET A 14 1.45 9.68 -5.02
N LEU A 15 1.78 8.44 -5.39
CA LEU A 15 0.97 7.63 -6.30
C LEU A 15 -0.30 7.09 -5.64
N GLY A 16 -0.25 6.77 -4.34
CA GLY A 16 -1.35 6.13 -3.62
C GLY A 16 -2.43 7.09 -3.10
N GLY A 17 -2.24 8.40 -3.26
CA GLY A 17 -3.21 9.40 -2.84
C GLY A 17 -2.97 10.02 -1.47
N GLY A 18 -1.77 9.85 -0.92
CA GLY A 18 -1.35 10.52 0.31
C GLY A 18 -1.16 12.03 0.16
N MET A 19 -0.94 12.53 -1.07
CA MET A 19 -0.81 13.97 -1.36
C MET A 19 -2.00 14.55 -2.12
N VAL A 20 -2.61 13.77 -3.02
CA VAL A 20 -3.81 14.15 -3.76
C VAL A 20 -4.90 13.14 -3.45
N PRO A 21 -6.07 13.55 -2.91
CA PRO A 21 -7.13 12.61 -2.59
C PRO A 21 -7.56 11.80 -3.82
N LEU A 22 -7.88 10.51 -3.63
CA LEU A 22 -8.24 9.61 -4.72
C LEU A 22 -9.45 10.12 -5.53
N ILE A 23 -10.37 10.81 -4.87
CA ILE A 23 -11.59 11.37 -5.48
C ILE A 23 -11.33 12.48 -6.49
N VAL A 24 -10.19 13.18 -6.40
CA VAL A 24 -9.81 14.29 -7.29
C VAL A 24 -8.71 13.91 -8.28
N MET A 25 -8.20 12.66 -8.21
CA MET A 25 -7.21 12.19 -9.18
C MET A 25 -7.82 12.00 -10.58
N PRO A 26 -7.09 12.37 -11.65
CA PRO A 26 -7.47 12.04 -13.02
C PRO A 26 -7.41 10.52 -13.25
N GLY A 27 -8.24 10.00 -14.16
CA GLY A 27 -8.46 8.55 -14.31
C GLY A 27 -7.18 7.72 -14.54
N TRP A 28 -6.23 8.24 -15.31
CA TRP A 28 -4.94 7.56 -15.55
C TRP A 28 -4.09 7.43 -14.27
N MET A 29 -4.18 8.41 -13.36
CA MET A 29 -3.48 8.39 -12.08
C MET A 29 -4.15 7.44 -11.09
N GLN A 30 -5.49 7.33 -11.15
CA GLN A 30 -6.22 6.32 -10.39
C GLN A 30 -5.83 4.90 -10.81
N THR A 31 -5.56 4.66 -12.10
CA THR A 31 -5.06 3.36 -12.57
C THR A 31 -3.68 3.06 -11.99
N LEU A 32 -2.74 4.01 -12.05
CA LEU A 32 -1.38 3.84 -11.50
C LEU A 32 -1.37 3.64 -9.98
N SER A 33 -2.30 4.28 -9.26
CA SER A 33 -2.39 4.19 -7.80
C SER A 33 -2.63 2.76 -7.29
N HIS A 34 -3.20 1.85 -8.09
CA HIS A 34 -3.48 0.46 -7.66
C HIS A 34 -2.23 -0.31 -7.27
N VAL A 35 -1.07 0.08 -7.80
CA VAL A 35 0.24 -0.51 -7.46
C VAL A 35 0.69 -0.08 -6.07
N SER A 36 0.26 1.08 -5.59
CA SER A 36 0.69 1.60 -4.30
C SER A 36 -0.11 0.99 -3.15
N PRO A 37 0.55 0.39 -2.13
CA PRO A 37 -0.12 -0.03 -0.90
C PRO A 37 -0.83 1.13 -0.18
N VAL A 38 -0.35 2.37 -0.38
CA VAL A 38 -0.92 3.56 0.23
C VAL A 38 -2.34 3.83 -0.26
N LYS A 39 -2.66 3.51 -1.53
CA LYS A 39 -4.04 3.61 -2.04
C LYS A 39 -4.99 2.76 -1.21
N TRP A 40 -4.63 1.51 -1.00
CA TRP A 40 -5.50 0.54 -0.33
C TRP A 40 -5.71 0.91 1.14
N ALA A 41 -4.70 1.49 1.79
CA ALA A 41 -4.83 2.07 3.13
C ALA A 41 -5.82 3.24 3.14
N ILE A 42 -5.73 4.16 2.19
CA ILE A 42 -6.65 5.30 2.08
C ILE A 42 -8.07 4.83 1.80
N VAL A 43 -8.27 3.87 0.88
CA VAL A 43 -9.58 3.30 0.58
C VAL A 43 -10.19 2.63 1.82
N ALA A 44 -9.41 1.89 2.61
CA ALA A 44 -9.89 1.29 3.86
C ALA A 44 -10.32 2.36 4.88
N MET A 45 -9.52 3.42 5.04
CA MET A 45 -9.85 4.54 5.93
C MET A 45 -11.08 5.32 5.45
N GLU A 46 -11.17 5.64 4.16
CA GLU A 46 -12.35 6.27 3.56
C GLU A 46 -13.60 5.40 3.73
N GLY A 47 -13.43 4.08 3.56
CA GLY A 47 -14.41 3.05 3.80
C GLY A 47 -15.00 3.09 5.20
N ALA A 48 -14.13 3.07 6.20
CA ALA A 48 -14.49 3.01 7.61
C ALA A 48 -15.06 4.34 8.14
N ILE A 49 -14.55 5.49 7.67
CA ILE A 49 -14.90 6.81 8.22
C ILE A 49 -16.07 7.45 7.47
N TRP A 50 -16.07 7.39 6.13
CA TRP A 50 -16.97 8.21 5.30
C TRP A 50 -17.98 7.39 4.50
N ARG A 51 -17.62 6.17 4.09
CA ARG A 51 -18.42 5.36 3.16
C ARG A 51 -19.26 4.26 3.81
N ASN A 52 -19.23 4.14 5.14
CA ASN A 52 -19.96 3.10 5.89
C ASN A 52 -19.78 1.70 5.28
N PHE A 53 -18.54 1.32 4.98
CA PHE A 53 -18.24 0.02 4.39
C PHE A 53 -18.80 -1.11 5.26
N THR A 54 -19.41 -2.07 4.59
CA THR A 54 -19.79 -3.35 5.18
C THR A 54 -18.55 -4.21 5.42
N LEU A 55 -18.65 -5.21 6.30
CA LEU A 55 -17.55 -6.14 6.61
C LEU A 55 -16.87 -6.74 5.36
N PRO A 56 -17.61 -7.20 4.33
CA PRO A 56 -16.99 -7.73 3.10
C PRO A 56 -16.21 -6.67 2.31
N GLU A 57 -16.72 -5.44 2.22
CA GLU A 57 -16.08 -4.34 1.47
C GLU A 57 -14.79 -3.89 2.15
N MET A 58 -14.72 -3.97 3.48
CA MET A 58 -13.51 -3.67 4.24
C MET A 58 -12.47 -4.80 4.16
N LEU A 59 -12.93 -6.05 4.00
CA LEU A 59 -12.04 -7.22 3.88
C LEU A 59 -11.14 -7.15 2.65
N PHE A 60 -11.63 -6.58 1.54
CA PHE A 60 -10.87 -6.49 0.30
C PHE A 60 -9.60 -5.60 0.41
N PRO A 61 -9.68 -4.31 0.77
CA PRO A 61 -8.49 -3.47 0.93
C PRO A 61 -7.58 -3.94 2.08
N CYS A 62 -8.15 -4.43 3.18
CA CYS A 62 -7.38 -5.02 4.28
C CYS A 62 -6.64 -6.29 3.84
N GLY A 63 -7.27 -7.15 3.04
CA GLY A 63 -6.68 -8.35 2.49
C GLY A 63 -5.49 -8.04 1.57
N ILE A 64 -5.60 -7.00 0.75
CA ILE A 64 -4.47 -6.55 -0.09
C ILE A 64 -3.31 -6.06 0.78
N LEU A 65 -3.56 -5.26 1.81
CA LEU A 65 -2.52 -4.79 2.73
C LEU A 65 -1.83 -5.93 3.46
N LEU A 66 -2.60 -6.92 3.94
CA LEU A 66 -2.06 -8.13 4.53
C LEU A 66 -1.22 -8.93 3.53
N GLY A 67 -1.70 -9.06 2.29
CA GLY A 67 -0.96 -9.70 1.21
C GLY A 67 0.40 -9.04 0.95
N VAL A 68 0.42 -7.70 0.86
CA VAL A 68 1.66 -6.93 0.73
C VAL A 68 2.59 -7.18 1.93
N GLY A 69 2.06 -7.15 3.15
CA GLY A 69 2.82 -7.43 4.37
C GLY A 69 3.46 -8.82 4.37
N VAL A 70 2.69 -9.86 4.02
CA VAL A 70 3.17 -11.24 3.93
C VAL A 70 4.24 -11.38 2.85
N VAL A 71 4.07 -10.76 1.68
CA VAL A 71 5.06 -10.79 0.60
C VAL A 71 6.36 -10.10 1.03
N CYS A 72 6.29 -8.89 1.58
CA CYS A 72 7.46 -8.17 2.06
C CYS A 72 8.18 -8.93 3.18
N PHE A 73 7.43 -9.52 4.11
CA PHE A 73 7.98 -10.35 5.17
C PHE A 73 8.67 -11.60 4.62
N ALA A 74 8.03 -12.32 3.69
CA ALA A 74 8.59 -13.51 3.06
C ALA A 74 9.86 -13.20 2.24
N ILE A 75 9.91 -12.04 1.57
CA ILE A 75 11.12 -11.54 0.91
C ILE A 75 12.20 -11.24 1.94
N GLY A 76 11.88 -10.52 3.02
CA GLY A 76 12.82 -10.20 4.09
C GLY A 76 13.43 -11.44 4.74
N VAL A 77 12.61 -12.44 5.07
CA VAL A 77 13.05 -13.72 5.64
C VAL A 77 13.99 -14.45 4.69
N ARG A 78 13.64 -14.53 3.39
CA ARG A 78 14.50 -15.13 2.37
C ARG A 78 15.82 -14.38 2.27
N THR A 79 15.80 -13.06 2.05
CA THR A 79 17.02 -12.25 1.91
C THR A 79 17.95 -12.39 3.12
N PHE A 80 17.42 -12.45 4.34
CA PHE A 80 18.22 -12.67 5.54
C PHE A 80 18.78 -14.09 5.66
N SER A 81 18.09 -15.12 5.16
CA SER A 81 18.62 -16.49 5.19
C SER A 81 19.81 -16.67 4.25
N TRP A 82 19.84 -15.98 3.10
CA TRP A 82 20.98 -16.02 2.18
C TRP A 82 22.25 -15.37 2.75
N THR A 83 22.10 -14.41 3.67
CA THR A 83 23.24 -13.71 4.29
C THR A 83 23.94 -14.54 5.37
N GLN A 84 23.29 -15.58 5.93
CA GLN A 84 23.89 -16.41 6.98
C GLN A 84 24.77 -17.56 6.45
N GLU A 85 24.82 -17.77 5.13
CA GLU A 85 25.66 -18.80 4.50
C GLU A 85 27.00 -18.25 3.95
N GLY A 86 27.33 -16.97 4.22
CA GLY A 86 28.56 -16.29 3.76
C GLY A 86 29.45 -15.79 4.88
#